data_AF-A0A0F8YT30-F1
#
_entry.id   AF-A0A0F8YT30-F1
#
_cell.length_a   1.000
_cell.length_b   1.000
_cell.length_c   1.000
_cell.angle_alpha   90.00
_cell.angle_beta   90.00
_cell.angle_gamma   90.00
#
_symmetry.space_group_name_H-M   'P 1'
#
loop_
_entity.id
_entity.type
_entity.pdbx_description
1 polymer ?
#
loop_
_entity_poly.entity_id
_entity_poly.type
_entity_poly.pdbx_seq_one_letter_code
_entity_poly.pdbx_strand_id
1 'polypeptide(L)'
;MRTHSLERAFTLLMLFVHGLILLLISGNIWLLSHSVLLVLSVISVLVPIQVLMTFKIQKALLTPYHQLLTALDAIKENDYSVKSISPYSLGISGKAFKEIEDLSQILRKKSLLYKKQNLLSFALIQQLDSPIVILDGHMRIKDGNNALSLWLGKEWSLINL
;
A
#
# COMPACT_ATOMS: atom_id res chain seq x y z
N MET A 1 15.48 18.23 13.66
CA MET A 1 14.00 18.26 13.46
C MET A 1 13.38 17.23 14.40
N ARG A 2 12.54 17.65 15.36
CA ARG A 2 11.76 16.72 16.19
C ARG A 2 10.71 16.08 15.28
N THR A 3 10.89 14.80 14.98
CA THR A 3 9.87 14.04 14.25
C THR A 3 8.70 13.78 15.21
N HIS A 4 7.65 14.59 15.05
CA HIS A 4 6.40 14.38 15.76
C HIS A 4 5.70 13.18 15.14
N SER A 5 5.92 12.00 15.72
CA SER A 5 5.14 10.81 15.38
C SER A 5 3.78 10.93 16.08
N LEU A 6 2.71 10.96 15.30
CA LEU A 6 1.33 10.93 15.78
C LEU A 6 1.10 9.70 16.69
N GLU A 7 1.80 8.61 16.42
CA GLU A 7 1.80 7.41 17.24
C GLU A 7 2.33 7.70 18.65
N ARG A 8 3.48 8.40 18.76
CA ARG A 8 4.06 8.76 20.07
C ARG A 8 3.15 9.70 20.84
N ALA A 9 2.54 10.68 20.17
CA ALA A 9 1.59 11.60 20.81
C ALA A 9 0.35 10.86 21.32
N PHE A 10 -0.18 9.93 20.51
CA PHE A 10 -1.33 9.11 20.88
C PHE A 10 -1.00 8.14 22.03
N THR A 11 0.15 7.47 21.98
CA THR A 11 0.62 6.61 23.08
C THR A 11 0.83 7.40 24.36
N LEU A 12 1.40 8.61 24.30
CA LEU A 12 1.61 9.45 25.47
C LEU A 12 0.28 9.93 26.06
N LEU A 13 -0.68 10.33 25.23
CA LEU A 13 -2.03 10.71 25.66
C LEU A 13 -2.74 9.51 26.32
N MET A 14 -2.70 8.33 25.69
CA MET A 14 -3.30 7.12 26.24
C MET A 14 -2.64 6.75 27.57
N LEU A 15 -1.31 6.82 27.68
CA LEU A 15 -0.60 6.54 28.93
C LEU A 15 -1.00 7.54 30.03
N PHE A 16 -1.15 8.82 29.70
CA PHE A 16 -1.62 9.84 30.63
C PHE A 16 -3.04 9.54 31.14
N VAL A 17 -3.97 9.19 30.24
CA VAL A 17 -5.36 8.84 30.61
C VAL A 17 -5.39 7.59 31.49
N HIS A 18 -4.67 6.54 31.13
CA HIS A 18 -4.60 5.32 31.94
C HIS A 18 -3.96 5.58 33.31
N GLY A 19 -2.89 6.38 33.37
CA GLY A 19 -2.26 6.80 34.61
C GLY A 19 -3.22 7.56 35.53
N LEU A 20 -4.01 8.48 34.98
CA LEU A 20 -5.03 9.22 35.72
C LEU A 20 -6.12 8.29 36.28
N ILE A 21 -6.59 7.33 35.49
CA ILE A 21 -7.59 6.33 35.92
C ILE A 21 -7.04 5.47 37.07
N LEU A 22 -5.80 4.98 36.93
CA LEU A 22 -5.14 4.18 37.98
C LEU A 22 -4.95 4.99 39.27
N LEU A 23 -4.56 6.26 39.15
CA LEU A 23 -4.41 7.15 40.30
C LEU A 23 -5.75 7.40 41.01
N LEU A 24 -6.84 7.62 40.26
CA LEU A 24 -8.17 7.80 40.84
C LEU A 24 -8.65 6.53 41.57
N ILE A 25 -8.48 5.35 40.95
CA ILE A 25 -8.94 4.08 41.52
C ILE A 25 -8.13 3.73 42.77
N SER A 26 -6.80 3.84 42.71
CA SER A 26 -5.94 3.60 43.86
C SER A 26 -6.20 4.59 44.99
N GLY A 27 -6.41 5.88 44.68
CA GLY A 27 -6.78 6.90 45.66
C GLY A 27 -8.13 6.62 46.34
N ASN A 28 -9.15 6.18 45.59
CA ASN A 28 -10.45 5.80 46.16
C ASN A 28 -10.35 4.60 47.09
N ILE A 29 -9.61 3.56 46.68
CA ILE A 29 -9.42 2.35 47.50
C ILE A 29 -8.64 2.67 48.77
N TRP A 30 -7.61 3.52 48.66
CA TRP A 30 -6.83 3.98 49.81
C TRP A 30 -7.73 4.68 50.83
N LEU A 31 -8.59 5.59 50.38
CA LEU A 31 -9.51 6.34 51.23
C LEU A 31 -10.52 5.43 51.94
N LEU A 32 -11.01 4.37 51.28
CA LEU A 32 -12.03 3.47 51.81
C LEU A 32 -11.49 2.40 52.76
N SER A 33 -10.38 1.76 52.40
CA SER A 33 -9.95 0.51 53.04
C SER A 33 -8.59 0.59 53.72
N HIS A 34 -7.75 1.58 53.40
CA HIS A 34 -6.34 1.68 53.85
C HIS A 34 -5.49 0.40 53.63
N SER A 35 -6.00 -0.57 52.85
CA SER A 35 -5.37 -1.86 52.64
C SER A 35 -4.52 -1.82 51.37
N VAL A 36 -3.20 -1.84 51.56
CA VAL A 36 -2.22 -1.87 50.45
C VAL A 36 -2.42 -3.11 49.57
N LEU A 37 -2.77 -4.26 50.16
CA LEU A 37 -2.96 -5.50 49.42
C LEU A 37 -4.13 -5.42 48.42
N LEU A 38 -5.20 -4.72 48.78
CA LEU A 38 -6.37 -4.56 47.91
C LEU A 38 -6.04 -3.65 46.71
N VAL A 39 -5.29 -2.56 46.95
CA VAL A 39 -4.81 -1.70 45.86
C VAL A 39 -3.95 -2.49 44.87
N LEU A 40 -3.03 -3.31 45.38
CA LEU A 40 -2.10 -4.07 44.54
C LEU A 40 -2.81 -5.14 43.71
N SER A 41 -3.79 -5.85 44.28
CA SER A 41 -4.55 -6.87 43.56
C SER A 41 -5.38 -6.27 42.42
N VAL A 42 -6.02 -5.11 42.65
CA VAL A 42 -6.80 -4.40 41.63
C VAL A 42 -5.91 -3.89 40.51
N ILE A 43 -4.77 -3.27 40.83
CA ILE A 43 -3.82 -2.79 39.82
C ILE A 43 -3.30 -3.94 38.96
N SER A 44 -2.95 -5.08 39.57
CA SER A 44 -2.43 -6.25 38.85
C SER A 44 -3.42 -6.79 37.80
N VAL A 45 -4.72 -6.63 38.02
CA VAL A 45 -5.76 -7.05 37.06
C VAL A 45 -6.05 -5.94 36.04
N LEU A 46 -6.06 -4.69 36.47
CA LEU A 46 -6.47 -3.57 35.61
C LEU A 46 -5.43 -3.20 34.55
N VAL A 47 -4.14 -3.23 34.92
CA VAL A 47 -3.03 -2.91 34.00
C VAL A 47 -3.03 -3.77 32.73
N PRO A 48 -3.09 -5.12 32.79
CA PRO A 48 -3.06 -5.93 31.57
C PRO A 48 -4.27 -5.68 30.66
N ILE A 49 -5.45 -5.39 31.23
CA ILE A 49 -6.66 -5.05 30.47
C ILE A 49 -6.46 -3.74 29.70
N GLN A 50 -5.93 -2.71 30.38
CA GLN A 50 -5.66 -1.39 29.79
C GLN A 50 -4.61 -1.47 28.67
N VAL A 51 -3.57 -2.26 28.87
CA VAL A 51 -2.53 -2.51 27.86
C VAL A 51 -3.14 -3.18 26.61
N LEU A 52 -3.96 -4.21 26.80
CA LEU A 52 -4.62 -4.91 25.69
C LEU A 52 -5.56 -3.97 24.91
N MET A 53 -6.33 -3.13 25.60
CA MET A 53 -7.19 -2.13 24.96
C MET A 53 -6.37 -1.13 24.14
N THR A 54 -5.27 -0.62 24.69
CA THR A 54 -4.39 0.33 23.99
C THR A 54 -3.84 -0.28 22.70
N PHE A 55 -3.35 -1.53 22.76
CA PHE A 55 -2.88 -2.23 21.57
C PHE A 55 -3.96 -2.40 20.50
N LYS A 56 -5.18 -2.76 20.90
CA LYS A 56 -6.31 -2.89 19.95
C LYS A 56 -6.64 -1.57 19.28
N ILE A 57 -6.73 -0.49 20.05
CA ILE A 57 -7.08 0.84 19.54
C ILE A 57 -5.96 1.37 18.62
N GLN A 58 -4.70 1.23 19.04
CA GLN A 58 -3.56 1.63 18.23
C GLN A 58 -3.50 0.85 16.92
N LYS A 59 -3.67 -0.47 16.96
CA LYS A 59 -3.71 -1.29 15.74
C LYS A 59 -4.87 -0.86 14.83
N ALA A 60 -6.06 -0.67 15.38
CA ALA A 60 -7.23 -0.23 14.63
C ALA A 60 -6.99 1.13 13.94
N LEU A 61 -6.34 2.08 14.63
CA LEU A 61 -6.08 3.40 14.10
C LEU A 61 -4.94 3.43 13.07
N LEU A 62 -3.81 2.76 13.32
CA LEU A 62 -2.59 2.86 12.49
C LEU A 62 -2.60 1.93 11.28
N THR A 63 -3.16 0.72 11.40
CA THR A 63 -3.23 -0.26 10.30
C THR A 63 -3.77 0.33 8.99
N PRO A 64 -4.88 1.09 8.97
CA PRO A 64 -5.38 1.67 7.72
C PRO A 64 -4.42 2.69 7.09
N TYR A 65 -3.70 3.50 7.89
CA TYR A 65 -2.75 4.45 7.33
C TYR A 65 -1.55 3.75 6.69
N HIS A 66 -1.07 2.65 7.28
CA HIS A 66 -0.03 1.83 6.67
C HIS A 66 -0.51 1.21 5.35
N GLN A 67 -1.74 0.72 5.29
CA GLN A 67 -2.31 0.17 4.06
C GLN A 67 -2.42 1.21 2.94
N LEU A 68 -2.85 2.45 3.27
CA LEU A 68 -2.83 3.56 2.33
C LEU A 68 -1.43 3.87 1.81
N LEU A 69 -0.45 3.90 2.72
CA LEU A 69 0.95 4.15 2.34
C LEU A 69 1.47 3.06 1.40
N THR A 70 1.20 1.79 1.71
CA THR A 70 1.57 0.65 0.85
C THR A 70 0.89 0.73 -0.53
N ALA A 71 -0.38 1.13 -0.60
CA ALA A 71 -1.07 1.32 -1.86
C ALA A 71 -0.44 2.47 -2.68
N LEU A 72 -0.04 3.55 -2.02
CA LEU A 72 0.64 4.66 -2.68
C LEU A 72 2.04 4.27 -3.19
N ASP A 73 2.80 3.52 -2.40
CA ASP A 73 4.10 2.99 -2.79
C ASP A 73 3.97 2.04 -4.00
N ALA A 74 2.94 1.19 -4.03
CA ALA A 74 2.66 0.34 -5.19
C ALA A 74 2.33 1.16 -6.45
N ILE A 75 1.52 2.21 -6.33
CA ILE A 75 1.24 3.14 -7.43
C ILE A 75 2.54 3.80 -7.94
N LYS A 76 3.45 4.18 -7.03
CA LYS A 76 4.75 4.79 -7.38
C LYS A 76 5.63 3.82 -8.19
N GLU A 77 5.61 2.54 -7.85
CA GLU A 77 6.31 1.48 -8.59
C GLU A 77 5.56 1.00 -9.85
N ASN A 78 4.49 1.70 -10.27
CA ASN A 78 3.62 1.34 -11.40
C ASN A 78 2.86 0.01 -11.25
N ASP A 79 2.79 -0.54 -10.03
CA ASP A 79 1.97 -1.70 -9.72
C ASP A 79 0.56 -1.25 -9.28
N TYR A 80 -0.31 -1.06 -10.27
CA TYR A 80 -1.70 -0.65 -10.07
C TYR A 80 -2.64 -1.81 -9.69
N SER A 81 -2.12 -2.98 -9.33
CA SER A 81 -2.94 -4.15 -9.00
C SER A 81 -3.28 -4.25 -7.51
N VAL A 82 -2.56 -3.51 -6.67
CA VAL A 82 -2.72 -3.51 -5.21
C VAL A 82 -4.02 -2.82 -4.82
N LYS A 83 -4.95 -3.58 -4.25
CA LYS A 83 -6.22 -3.08 -3.72
C LYS A 83 -6.06 -2.68 -2.28
N SER A 84 -6.43 -1.44 -1.96
CA SER A 84 -6.48 -0.96 -0.59
C SER A 84 -7.88 -1.20 -0.02
N ILE A 85 -8.07 -2.34 0.66
CA ILE A 85 -9.36 -2.65 1.29
C ILE A 85 -9.48 -1.86 2.58
N SER A 86 -10.30 -0.80 2.57
CA SER A 86 -10.53 0.01 3.77
C SER A 86 -11.27 -0.78 4.84
N PRO A 87 -10.74 -0.89 6.08
CA PRO A 87 -11.49 -1.39 7.22
C PRO A 87 -12.56 -0.39 7.72
N TYR A 88 -12.54 0.85 7.23
CA TYR A 88 -13.48 1.92 7.59
C TYR A 88 -14.22 2.42 6.35
N SER A 89 -15.51 2.09 6.22
CA SER A 89 -16.35 2.50 5.10
C SER A 89 -16.83 3.96 5.19
N LEU A 90 -16.65 4.61 6.34
CA LEU A 90 -17.16 5.94 6.64
C LEU A 90 -16.03 6.86 7.16
N GLY A 91 -16.21 8.17 7.00
CA GLY A 91 -15.28 9.19 7.46
C GLY A 91 -14.19 9.57 6.45
N ILE A 92 -13.25 10.42 6.89
CA ILE A 92 -12.18 10.97 6.03
C ILE A 92 -11.21 9.85 5.58
N SER A 93 -10.92 8.89 6.45
CA SER A 93 -10.12 7.72 6.10
C SER A 93 -10.78 6.93 4.97
N GLY A 94 -12.06 6.56 5.09
CA GLY A 94 -12.79 5.87 4.03
C GLY A 94 -12.80 6.61 2.70
N LYS A 95 -12.96 7.94 2.72
CA LYS A 95 -12.84 8.78 1.50
C LYS A 95 -11.45 8.72 0.90
N ALA A 96 -10.39 8.79 1.70
CA ALA A 96 -9.01 8.71 1.22
C ALA A 96 -8.71 7.35 0.57
N PHE A 97 -9.17 6.25 1.17
CA PHE A 97 -9.07 4.91 0.57
C PHE A 97 -9.79 4.83 -0.77
N LYS A 98 -11.00 5.38 -0.85
CA LYS A 98 -11.76 5.41 -2.10
C LYS A 98 -11.05 6.21 -3.18
N GLU A 99 -10.52 7.38 -2.83
CA GLU A 99 -9.81 8.24 -3.78
C GLU A 99 -8.53 7.56 -4.33
N ILE A 100 -7.76 6.87 -3.46
CA ILE A 100 -6.58 6.11 -3.90
C ILE A 100 -6.97 4.94 -4.82
N GLU A 101 -8.04 4.22 -4.49
CA GLU A 101 -8.54 3.12 -5.34
C GLU A 101 -9.00 3.65 -6.71
N ASP A 102 -9.79 4.74 -6.73
CA ASP A 102 -10.26 5.37 -7.96
C ASP A 102 -9.08 5.86 -8.82
N LEU A 103 -8.05 6.46 -8.19
CA LEU A 103 -6.82 6.87 -8.88
C LEU A 103 -6.06 5.68 -9.48
N SER A 104 -5.88 4.61 -8.70
CA SER A 104 -5.23 3.37 -9.16
C SER A 104 -5.95 2.78 -10.37
N GLN A 105 -7.28 2.75 -10.36
CA GLN A 105 -8.09 2.27 -11.48
C GLN A 105 -7.93 3.14 -12.74
N ILE A 106 -7.91 4.46 -12.58
CA ILE A 106 -7.68 5.39 -13.71
C ILE A 106 -6.30 5.14 -14.34
N LEU A 107 -5.25 5.01 -13.51
CA LEU A 107 -3.88 4.76 -13.98
C LEU A 107 -3.76 3.39 -14.65
N ARG A 108 -4.36 2.35 -14.06
CA ARG A 108 -4.42 1.01 -14.66
C ARG A 108 -5.09 1.02 -16.04
N LYS A 109 -6.22 1.73 -16.18
CA LYS A 109 -6.92 1.86 -17.47
C LYS A 109 -6.06 2.57 -18.51
N LYS A 110 -5.37 3.66 -18.14
CA LYS A 110 -4.44 4.37 -19.04
C LYS A 110 -3.28 3.46 -19.46
N SER A 111 -2.65 2.75 -18.53
CA SER A 111 -1.56 1.80 -18.82
C SER A 111 -2.01 0.70 -19.80
N LEU A 112 -3.22 0.18 -19.62
CA LEU A 112 -3.78 -0.83 -20.52
C LEU A 112 -4.06 -0.29 -21.93
N LEU A 113 -4.57 0.95 -22.03
CA LEU A 113 -4.77 1.61 -23.33
C LEU A 113 -3.45 1.80 -24.08
N TYR A 114 -2.38 2.26 -23.40
CA TYR A 114 -1.06 2.38 -24.01
C TYR A 114 -0.50 1.02 -24.46
N LYS A 115 -0.63 -0.02 -23.62
CA LYS A 115 -0.25 -1.38 -24.00
C LYS A 115 -1.02 -1.86 -25.24
N LYS A 116 -2.34 -1.61 -25.28
CA LYS A 116 -3.19 -1.99 -26.42
C LYS A 116 -2.83 -1.24 -27.70
N GLN A 117 -2.55 0.07 -27.62
CA GLN A 117 -2.12 0.86 -28.77
C GLN A 117 -0.77 0.36 -29.32
N ASN A 118 0.21 0.15 -28.44
CA ASN A 118 1.51 -0.40 -28.85
C ASN A 118 1.36 -1.77 -29.49
N LEU A 119 0.58 -2.68 -28.89
CA LEU A 119 0.31 -4.00 -29.45
C LEU A 119 -0.36 -3.91 -30.83
N LEU A 120 -1.28 -2.96 -31.03
CA LEU A 120 -1.94 -2.77 -32.32
C LEU A 120 -0.94 -2.30 -33.38
N SER A 121 -0.06 -1.36 -33.06
CA SER A 121 1.00 -0.91 -33.97
C SER A 121 1.95 -2.06 -34.35
N PHE A 122 2.36 -2.88 -33.37
CA PHE A 122 3.16 -4.07 -33.63
C PHE A 122 2.42 -5.12 -34.48
N ALA A 123 1.13 -5.35 -34.21
CA ALA A 123 0.30 -6.26 -35.00
C ALA A 123 0.13 -5.77 -36.44
N LEU A 124 -0.01 -4.46 -36.66
CA LEU A 124 -0.06 -3.86 -38.00
C LEU A 124 1.28 -4.05 -38.74
N ILE A 125 2.42 -3.88 -38.06
CA ILE A 125 3.74 -4.12 -38.64
C ILE A 125 3.90 -5.59 -39.07
N GLN A 126 3.42 -6.51 -38.23
CA GLN A 126 3.43 -7.95 -38.51
C GLN A 126 2.55 -8.36 -39.71
N GLN A 127 1.47 -7.63 -39.99
CA GLN A 127 0.51 -7.91 -41.07
C GLN A 127 0.81 -7.21 -42.40
N LEU A 128 1.86 -6.38 -42.47
CA LEU A 128 2.29 -5.75 -43.72
C LEU A 128 2.96 -6.77 -44.64
N ASP A 129 2.51 -6.85 -45.89
CA ASP A 129 3.07 -7.72 -46.95
C ASP A 129 4.45 -7.24 -47.45
N SER A 130 4.89 -6.04 -47.05
CA SER A 130 6.22 -5.52 -47.37
C SER A 130 7.22 -5.90 -46.27
N PRO A 131 8.44 -6.35 -46.61
CA PRO A 131 9.45 -6.71 -45.61
C PRO A 131 9.88 -5.47 -44.82
N ILE A 132 9.72 -5.51 -43.49
CA ILE A 132 10.11 -4.43 -42.57
C ILE A 132 11.12 -4.98 -41.58
N VAL A 133 12.23 -4.28 -41.43
CA VAL A 133 13.26 -4.53 -40.41
C VAL A 133 13.43 -3.31 -39.53
N ILE A 134 13.47 -3.52 -38.21
CA ILE A 134 13.72 -2.47 -37.22
C ILE A 134 15.14 -2.67 -36.70
N LEU A 135 16.00 -1.68 -36.89
CA LEU A 135 17.38 -1.68 -36.41
C LEU A 135 17.50 -0.90 -35.11
N ASP A 136 18.35 -1.38 -34.20
CA ASP A 136 18.77 -0.65 -33.00
C ASP A 136 19.79 0.46 -33.36
N GLY A 137 20.12 1.35 -32.43
CA GLY A 137 21.11 2.44 -32.63
C GLY A 137 22.52 1.97 -33.00
N HIS A 138 22.79 0.67 -32.91
CA HIS A 138 24.04 0.00 -33.31
C HIS A 138 23.90 -0.78 -34.63
N MET A 139 22.86 -0.52 -35.43
CA MET A 139 22.54 -1.20 -36.70
C MET A 139 22.29 -2.71 -36.60
N ARG A 140 22.01 -3.23 -35.41
CA ARG A 140 21.61 -4.65 -35.22
C ARG A 140 20.12 -4.82 -35.40
N ILE A 141 19.69 -5.97 -35.93
CA ILE A 141 18.27 -6.31 -36.06
C ILE A 141 17.64 -6.42 -34.67
N LYS A 142 16.65 -5.57 -34.40
CA LYS A 142 15.90 -5.54 -33.14
C LYS A 142 14.56 -6.25 -33.28
N ASP A 143 13.90 -6.09 -34.42
CA ASP A 143 12.63 -6.75 -34.74
C ASP A 143 12.40 -6.81 -36.26
N GLY A 144 11.54 -7.70 -36.72
CA GLY A 144 11.21 -7.89 -38.14
C GLY A 144 9.80 -8.46 -38.31
N ASN A 145 9.15 -8.16 -39.44
CA ASN A 145 7.83 -8.72 -39.74
C ASN A 145 7.91 -10.08 -40.45
N ASN A 146 6.78 -10.78 -40.56
CA ASN A 146 6.76 -12.11 -41.19
C ASN A 146 7.09 -12.05 -42.69
N ALA A 147 6.77 -10.94 -43.38
CA ALA A 147 7.17 -10.72 -44.77
C ALA A 147 8.69 -10.66 -44.94
N LEU A 148 9.44 -10.19 -43.93
CA LEU A 148 10.89 -10.22 -43.91
C LEU A 148 11.44 -11.66 -43.88
N SER A 149 10.85 -12.56 -43.07
CA SER A 149 11.22 -13.98 -43.05
C SER A 149 10.93 -14.67 -44.38
N LEU A 150 9.78 -14.35 -45.00
CA LEU A 150 9.40 -14.84 -46.33
C LEU A 150 10.36 -14.34 -47.41
N TRP A 151 10.79 -13.08 -47.34
CA TRP A 151 11.73 -12.49 -48.29
C TRP A 151 13.16 -13.03 -48.12
N LEU A 152 13.62 -13.23 -46.88
CA LEU A 152 14.94 -13.80 -46.57
C LEU A 152 14.98 -15.34 -46.70
N GLY A 153 13.83 -16.00 -46.82
CA GLY A 153 13.70 -17.46 -46.87
C GLY A 153 14.11 -18.17 -45.57
N LYS A 154 14.30 -17.42 -44.48
CA LYS A 154 14.73 -17.89 -43.15
C LYS A 154 14.12 -16.99 -42.08
N GLU A 155 13.92 -17.50 -40.87
CA GLU A 155 13.47 -16.67 -39.76
C GLU A 155 14.46 -15.53 -39.50
N TRP A 156 13.96 -14.29 -39.51
CA TRP A 156 14.78 -13.11 -39.26
C TRP A 156 15.43 -13.12 -37.87
N SER A 157 14.82 -13.80 -36.89
CA SER A 157 15.34 -13.97 -35.52
C SER A 157 16.65 -14.76 -35.45
N LEU A 158 16.95 -15.56 -36.49
CA LEU A 158 18.15 -16.38 -36.59
C LEU A 158 19.30 -15.67 -37.32
N ILE A 159 19.06 -14.45 -37.83
CA ILE A 159 20.03 -13.68 -38.58
C ILE A 159 20.69 -12.69 -37.62
N ASN A 160 21.84 -13.09 -37.08
CA ASN A 160 22.75 -12.15 -36.43
C ASN A 160 23.55 -11.43 -37.52
N LEU A 161 23.16 -10.18 -37.80
CA LEU A 161 23.89 -9.22 -38.62
C LEU A 161 24.87 -8.41 -37.75
#